data_AF-A0A7Y5BRB0-F1
#
_entry.id   AF-A0A7Y5BRB0-F1
#
_cell.length_a   1.000
_cell.length_b   1.000
_cell.length_c   1.000
_cell.angle_alpha   90.00
_cell.angle_beta   90.00
_cell.angle_gamma   90.00
#
_symmetry.space_group_name_H-M   'P 1'
#
loop_
_entity.id
_entity.type
_entity.pdbx_description
1 polymer ?
#
loop_
_entity_poly.entity_id
_entity_poly.type
_entity_poly.pdbx_seq_one_letter_code
_entity_poly.pdbx_strand_id
1 'polypeptide(L)' 'MTNSNEQLLSQLEGMIRRIVREELSRFAEERTGIFYLSPDSPLYEDLSDIAERKVSEKIQLYTHEEVWGE' A
#
# COMPACT_ATOMS: atom_id res chain seq x y z
N MET A 1 44.34 -6.14 12.31
CA MET A 1 44.16 -5.50 10.99
C MET A 1 42.84 -6.02 10.45
N THR A 2 41.74 -5.26 10.60
CA THR A 2 40.47 -5.62 9.94
C THR A 2 40.74 -5.67 8.45
N ASN A 3 40.43 -6.79 7.82
CA ASN A 3 40.73 -7.02 6.42
C ASN A 3 39.98 -5.97 5.59
N SER A 4 40.63 -5.41 4.56
CA SER A 4 40.04 -4.40 3.65
C SER A 4 38.61 -4.77 3.18
N ASN A 5 38.36 -6.08 3.03
CA ASN A 5 37.04 -6.63 2.69
C ASN A 5 35.96 -6.37 3.75
N GLU A 6 36.28 -6.43 5.04
CA GLU A 6 35.31 -6.15 6.12
C GLU A 6 34.92 -4.67 6.15
N GLN A 7 35.88 -3.78 5.86
CA GLN A 7 35.62 -2.35 5.76
C GLN A 7 34.73 -2.04 4.54
N LEU A 8 35.02 -2.64 3.39
CA LEU A 8 34.19 -2.52 2.20
C LEU A 8 32.77 -3.04 2.44
N LEU A 9 32.61 -4.19 3.09
CA LEU A 9 31.31 -4.76 3.43
C LEU A 9 30.51 -3.84 4.36
N SER A 10 31.15 -3.28 5.39
CA SER A 10 30.49 -2.34 6.30
C SER A 10 30.03 -1.06 5.58
N GLN A 11 30.86 -0.52 4.68
CA GLN A 11 30.50 0.64 3.87
C GLN A 11 29.34 0.34 2.91
N LEU A 12 29.37 -0.82 2.25
CA LEU A 12 28.30 -1.26 1.36
C LEU A 12 27.00 -1.47 2.12
N GLU A 13 27.03 -2.10 3.29
CA GLU A 13 25.84 -2.31 4.12
C GLU A 13 25.21 -0.97 4.52
N GLY A 14 26.04 -0.01 4.96
CA GLY A 14 25.57 1.34 5.29
C GLY A 14 24.91 2.04 4.10
N MET A 15 25.50 1.91 2.92
CA MET A 15 24.96 2.50 1.69
C MET A 15 23.63 1.83 1.27
N ILE A 16 23.56 0.51 1.27
CA ILE A 16 22.34 -0.25 0.95
C ILE A 16 21.23 0.11 1.93
N ARG A 17 21.53 0.14 3.24
CA ARG A 17 20.54 0.48 4.28
C ARG A 17 19.99 1.88 4.10
N ARG A 18 20.82 2.84 3.69
CA ARG A 18 20.39 4.20 3.37
C ARG A 18 19.44 4.21 2.17
N ILE A 19 19.84 3.59 1.05
CA ILE A 19 19.03 3.53 -0.17
C ILE A 19 17.67 2.89 0.12
N VAL A 20 17.65 1.74 0.81
CA VAL A 20 16.40 1.04 1.17
C VAL A 20 15.49 1.93 2.02
N ARG A 21 16.04 2.67 3.00
CA ARG A 21 15.24 3.61 3.81
C ARG A 21 14.67 4.75 2.97
N GLU A 22 15.46 5.31 2.06
CA GLU A 22 15.01 6.39 1.17
C GLU A 22 13.89 5.91 0.24
N GLU A 23 14.01 4.71 -0.35
CA GLU A 23 12.94 4.13 -1.17
C GLU A 23 11.67 3.80 -0.37
N LEU A 24 11.81 3.23 0.84
CA LEU A 24 10.67 2.97 1.70
C LEU A 24 9.97 4.26 2.17
N SER A 25 10.75 5.31 2.43
CA SER A 25 10.19 6.62 2.82
C SER A 25 9.43 7.26 1.65
N ARG A 26 10.02 7.25 0.44
CA ARG A 26 9.32 7.69 -0.78
C ARG A 26 8.06 6.88 -1.04
N PHE A 27 8.13 5.56 -0.94
CA PHE A 27 6.96 4.68 -1.08
C PHE A 27 5.86 5.04 -0.07
N ALA A 28 6.22 5.32 1.19
CA ALA A 28 5.26 5.69 2.22
C ALA A 28 4.65 7.09 1.97
N GLU A 29 5.46 8.06 1.55
CA GLU A 29 5.02 9.43 1.24
C GLU A 29 4.12 9.47 -0.01
N GLU A 30 4.50 8.76 -1.07
CA GLU A 30 3.71 8.63 -2.31
C GLU A 30 2.40 7.87 -2.07
N ARG A 31 2.35 7.00 -1.06
CA ARG A 31 1.17 6.20 -0.68
C ARG A 31 0.38 6.79 0.48
N THR A 32 0.45 8.10 0.68
CA THR A 32 -0.44 8.85 1.61
C THR A 32 -1.95 8.68 1.32
N GLY A 33 -2.34 7.94 0.28
CA GLY A 33 -3.72 7.53 -0.01
C GLY A 33 -4.03 6.03 0.14
N ILE A 34 -3.10 5.18 0.60
CA ILE A 34 -3.37 3.74 0.76
C ILE A 34 -3.87 3.45 2.17
N PHE A 35 -5.18 3.36 2.28
CA PHE A 35 -5.84 2.85 3.47
C PHE A 35 -5.65 1.33 3.53
N TYR A 36 -4.87 0.84 4.51
CA TYR A 36 -4.78 -0.59 4.76
C TYR A 36 -5.97 -1.02 5.61
N LEU A 37 -6.87 -1.78 4.99
CA LEU A 37 -8.06 -2.32 5.63
C LEU A 37 -7.78 -3.76 6.04
N SER A 38 -7.82 -4.03 7.35
CA SER A 38 -7.66 -5.40 7.86
C SER A 38 -8.79 -6.30 7.35
N PRO A 39 -8.55 -7.59 7.02
CA PRO A 39 -9.60 -8.57 6.75
C PRO A 39 -10.64 -8.70 7.86
N ASP A 40 -10.24 -8.45 9.11
CA ASP A 40 -11.15 -8.48 10.26
C ASP A 40 -12.01 -7.20 10.38
N SER A 41 -11.80 -6.21 9.50
CA SER A 41 -12.59 -4.98 9.49
C SER A 41 -14.00 -5.29 8.99
N PRO A 42 -15.06 -4.74 9.63
CA PRO A 42 -16.43 -4.91 9.16
C PRO A 42 -16.67 -4.35 7.76
N LEU A 43 -15.78 -3.49 7.26
CA LEU A 43 -15.87 -2.87 5.93
C LEU A 43 -15.02 -3.60 4.86
N TYR A 44 -14.33 -4.69 5.23
CA TYR A 44 -13.35 -5.33 4.34
C TYR A 44 -13.97 -5.86 3.04
N GLU A 45 -15.05 -6.61 3.18
CA GLU A 45 -15.76 -7.21 2.05
C GLU A 45 -16.37 -6.13 1.15
N ASP A 46 -17.03 -5.13 1.74
CA ASP A 46 -17.68 -4.05 0.99
C ASP A 46 -16.68 -3.23 0.15
N LEU A 47 -15.55 -2.87 0.73
CA LEU A 47 -14.52 -2.09 0.03
C LEU A 47 -13.74 -2.93 -0.99
N SER A 48 -13.61 -4.23 -0.77
CA SER A 48 -13.04 -5.17 -1.74
C SER A 48 -13.94 -5.31 -2.97
N ASP A 49 -15.25 -5.49 -2.76
CA ASP A 49 -16.25 -5.55 -3.84
C ASP A 49 -16.30 -4.24 -4.65
N ILE A 50 -16.26 -3.08 -3.98
CA ILE A 50 -16.17 -1.77 -4.65
C ILE A 50 -14.90 -1.66 -5.52
N ALA A 51 -13.76 -2.13 -5.00
CA ALA A 51 -12.49 -2.10 -5.73
C ALA A 51 -12.53 -2.99 -7.00
N GLU A 52 -13.10 -4.19 -6.90
CA GLU A 52 -13.29 -5.10 -8.04
C GLU A 52 -14.24 -4.51 -9.10
N ARG A 53 -15.34 -3.89 -8.68
CA ARG A 53 -16.30 -3.22 -9.58
C ARG A 53 -15.70 -2.02 -10.30
N LYS A 54 -14.84 -1.26 -9.62
CA LYS A 54 -14.09 -0.13 -10.21
C LYS A 54 -13.18 -0.60 -11.34
N VAL A 55 -12.45 -1.70 -11.13
CA VAL A 55 -11.52 -2.26 -12.14
C VAL A 55 -12.26 -2.83 -13.34
N SER A 56 -13.43 -3.42 -13.12
CA SER A 56 -14.23 -4.04 -14.18
C SER A 56 -15.14 -3.07 -14.94
N GLU A 57 -15.07 -1.76 -14.66
CA GLU A 57 -15.96 -0.70 -15.19
C GLU A 57 -17.46 -0.97 -14.95
N LYS A 58 -17.79 -1.87 -14.01
CA LYS A 58 -19.17 -2.26 -13.65
C LYS A 58 -19.64 -1.51 -12.42
N ILE A 59 -19.49 -0.19 -12.42
CA ILE A 59 -20.02 0.63 -11.33
C ILE A 59 -21.54 0.73 -11.52
N GLN A 60 -22.27 -0.18 -10.89
CA GLN A 60 -23.72 -0.06 -10.72
C GLN A 60 -24.00 0.97 -9.63
N LEU A 61 -24.47 2.14 -10.04
CA LEU A 61 -24.99 3.16 -9.15
C LEU A 61 -26.49 2.90 -8.99
N TYR A 62 -26.93 2.78 -7.75
CA TYR A 62 -28.34 2.70 -7.43
C TYR A 62 -28.84 4.07 -6.97
N THR A 63 -30.04 4.45 -7.42
CA THR A 63 -30.70 5.66 -6.94
C THR A 63 -31.21 5.47 -5.52
N HIS A 64 -31.56 6.58 -4.86
CA HIS A 64 -32.15 6.52 -3.52
C HIS A 64 -33.45 5.71 -3.52
N GLU A 65 -34.33 5.92 -4.51
CA GLU A 65 -35.55 5.12 -4.63
C GLU A 65 -35.28 3.62 -4.84
N GLU A 66 -34.25 3.26 -5.62
CA GLU A 66 -33.91 1.85 -5.88
C GLU A 66 -33.46 1.08 -4.62
N VAL A 67 -32.86 1.79 -3.65
CA VAL A 67 -32.37 1.17 -2.40
C VAL A 67 -33.39 1.27 -1.27
N TRP A 68 -34.10 2.40 -1.17
CA TRP A 68 -34.90 2.73 0.01
C TRP A 68 -36.41 2.73 -0.23
N GLY A 69 -36.86 2.76 -1.48
CA GLY A 69 -38.26 2.57 -1.88
C GLY A 69 -39.27 3.31 -1.01
N GLU A 70 -39.32 4.65 -1.11
CA GLU A 70 -40.47 5.42 -0.62
C GLU A 70 -41.66 5.33 -1.58
#